data_AF-A0DL83-F1
#
_entry.id   AF-A0DL83-F1
#
_cell.length_a   1.000
_cell.length_b   1.000
_cell.length_c   1.000
_cell.angle_alpha   90.00
_cell.angle_beta   90.00
_cell.angle_gamma   90.00
#
_symmetry.space_group_name_H-M   'P 1'
#
loop_
_entity.id
_entity.type
_entity.pdbx_description
1 polymer ?
#
loop_
_entity_poly.entity_id
_entity_poly.type
_entity_poly.pdbx_seq_one_letter_code
_entity_poly.pdbx_strand_id
1 'polypeptide(L)'
;MGGWAVVEVEERHHQVLGVVHHGINQHLGSHHQTFTIIEVRHQIVAGTNYQFIVETEDHKRIQVKVFEPLPHTNQAAHVTAAVYL
;
A
#
# COMPACT_ATOMS: atom_id res chain seq x y z
N MET A 1 1.66 8.93 19.03
CA MET A 1 1.57 8.63 17.58
C MET A 1 2.76 7.77 17.22
N GLY A 2 2.58 6.62 16.58
CA GLY A 2 3.70 5.75 16.21
C GLY A 2 4.63 6.42 15.20
N GLY A 3 5.91 6.12 15.24
CA GLY A 3 6.85 6.49 14.17
C GLY A 3 6.66 5.59 12.95
N TRP A 4 7.31 5.94 11.84
CA TRP A 4 7.44 5.04 10.69
C TRP A 4 8.54 4.01 10.97
N ALA A 5 8.27 2.74 10.71
CA ALA A 5 9.27 1.68 10.75
C ALA A 5 9.29 0.91 9.43
N VAL A 6 10.49 0.66 8.90
CA VAL A 6 10.70 -0.30 7.80
C VAL A 6 10.52 -1.70 8.38
N VAL A 7 9.76 -2.54 7.68
CA VAL A 7 9.45 -3.90 8.11
C VAL A 7 9.77 -4.90 7.00
N GLU A 8 9.96 -6.16 7.38
CA GLU A 8 10.09 -7.25 6.41
C GLU A 8 8.78 -7.49 5.66
N VAL A 9 8.90 -7.93 4.42
CA VAL A 9 7.75 -8.21 3.56
C VAL A 9 7.14 -9.57 3.92
N GLU A 10 6.03 -9.53 4.63
CA GLU A 10 5.17 -10.69 4.94
C GLU A 10 3.96 -10.85 4.00
N GLU A 11 3.31 -12.03 4.03
CA GLU A 11 2.10 -12.34 3.23
C GLU A 11 0.97 -11.33 3.39
N ARG A 12 0.78 -10.80 4.60
CA ARG A 12 -0.23 -9.76 4.89
C ARG A 12 -0.08 -8.52 3.99
N HIS A 13 1.15 -8.14 3.67
CA HIS A 13 1.41 -6.97 2.82
C HIS A 13 0.94 -7.20 1.38
N HIS A 14 1.10 -8.43 0.87
CA HIS A 14 0.55 -8.81 -0.42
C HIS A 14 -0.98 -8.81 -0.40
N GLN A 15 -1.61 -9.26 0.68
CA GLN A 15 -3.06 -9.20 0.84
C GLN A 15 -3.57 -7.76 0.85
N VAL A 16 -2.92 -6.85 1.59
CA VAL A 16 -3.27 -5.42 1.61
C VAL A 16 -3.16 -4.81 0.21
N LEU A 17 -2.05 -5.05 -0.51
CA LEU A 17 -1.91 -4.57 -1.88
C LEU A 17 -2.94 -5.17 -2.84
N GLY A 18 -3.27 -6.45 -2.69
CA GLY A 18 -4.33 -7.09 -3.46
C GLY A 18 -5.69 -6.42 -3.27
N VAL A 19 -6.05 -6.10 -2.02
CA VAL A 19 -7.28 -5.37 -1.68
C VAL A 19 -7.30 -3.98 -2.32
N VAL A 20 -6.17 -3.27 -2.32
CA VAL A 20 -6.11 -1.88 -2.80
C VAL A 20 -5.71 -1.72 -4.26
N HIS A 21 -5.46 -2.82 -4.98
CA HIS A 21 -4.94 -2.81 -6.37
C HIS A 21 -5.74 -1.87 -7.28
N HIS A 22 -7.07 -2.00 -7.26
CA HIS A 22 -7.95 -1.12 -8.02
C HIS A 22 -7.78 0.35 -7.66
N GLY A 23 -7.68 0.66 -6.36
CA GLY A 23 -7.49 2.02 -5.86
C GLY A 23 -6.15 2.63 -6.27
N ILE A 24 -5.09 1.82 -6.42
CA ILE A 24 -3.79 2.28 -6.90
C ILE A 24 -3.92 2.73 -8.36
N ASN A 25 -4.51 1.89 -9.20
CA ASN A 25 -4.73 2.20 -10.62
C ASN A 25 -5.63 3.43 -10.82
N GLN A 26 -6.67 3.60 -9.99
CA GLN A 26 -7.51 4.80 -10.01
C GLN A 26 -6.73 6.07 -9.70
N HIS A 27 -5.85 6.06 -8.68
CA HIS A 27 -5.05 7.24 -8.32
C HIS A 27 -4.01 7.60 -9.38
N LEU A 28 -3.43 6.61 -10.06
CA LEU A 28 -2.42 6.83 -11.08
C LEU A 28 -2.99 7.20 -12.45
N GLY A 29 -4.28 6.96 -12.69
CA GLY A 29 -4.88 7.09 -14.02
C GLY A 29 -4.29 6.10 -15.04
N SER A 30 -3.73 4.99 -14.56
CA SER A 30 -3.07 3.95 -15.36
C SER A 30 -3.48 2.57 -14.88
N HIS A 31 -3.33 1.55 -15.72
CA HIS A 31 -3.68 0.18 -15.38
C HIS A 31 -2.44 -0.71 -15.35
N HIS A 32 -1.97 -1.03 -14.14
CA HIS A 32 -0.91 -2.01 -13.92
C HIS A 32 -1.51 -3.35 -13.51
N GLN A 33 -0.96 -4.42 -14.07
CA GLN A 33 -1.40 -5.79 -13.78
C GLN A 33 -0.79 -6.29 -12.49
N THR A 34 0.50 -6.00 -12.27
CA THR A 34 1.26 -6.58 -11.15
C THR A 34 2.00 -5.50 -10.37
N PHE A 35 2.14 -5.73 -9.07
CA PHE A 35 2.94 -4.90 -8.19
C PHE A 35 3.87 -5.80 -7.38
N THR A 36 5.17 -5.66 -7.59
CA THR A 36 6.20 -6.35 -6.80
C THR A 36 6.62 -5.44 -5.65
N ILE A 37 6.50 -5.90 -4.41
CA ILE A 37 6.87 -5.13 -3.22
C ILE A 37 8.39 -5.06 -3.11
N ILE A 38 8.93 -3.84 -3.10
CA ILE A 38 10.36 -3.58 -2.86
C ILE A 38 10.60 -3.24 -1.38
N GLU A 39 9.76 -2.37 -0.81
CA GLU A 39 9.91 -1.90 0.56
C GLU A 39 8.53 -1.66 1.18
N VAL A 40 8.41 -1.96 2.48
CA VAL A 40 7.23 -1.61 3.28
C VAL A 40 7.67 -0.80 4.50
N ARG A 41 6.94 0.28 4.75
CA ARG A 41 6.94 0.96 6.05
C ARG A 41 5.55 0.95 6.62
N HIS A 42 5.45 0.82 7.93
CA HIS A 42 4.19 0.98 8.63
C HIS A 42 4.27 2.05 9.72
N GLN A 43 3.10 2.57 10.09
CA GLN A 43 2.93 3.46 11.21
C GLN A 43 1.63 3.10 11.92
N ILE A 44 1.74 2.77 13.21
CA ILE A 44 0.57 2.45 14.05
C ILE A 44 -0.12 3.75 14.47
N VAL A 45 -1.42 3.83 14.18
CA VAL A 45 -2.35 4.92 14.50
C VAL A 45 -3.64 4.31 15.10
N ALA A 46 -4.80 4.97 14.95
CA ALA A 46 -6.11 4.33 15.13
C ALA A 46 -6.43 3.41 13.92
N GLY A 47 -5.56 2.44 13.68
CA GLY A 47 -5.42 1.67 12.44
C GLY A 47 -3.94 1.53 12.08
N THR A 48 -3.65 1.22 10.83
CA THR A 48 -2.28 1.14 10.31
C THR A 48 -2.16 1.97 9.05
N ASN A 49 -1.22 2.90 9.02
CA ASN A 49 -0.76 3.48 7.75
C ASN A 49 0.34 2.58 7.20
N TYR A 50 0.26 2.25 5.92
CA TYR A 50 1.33 1.62 5.17
C TYR A 50 1.88 2.58 4.10
N GLN A 51 3.18 2.49 3.86
CA GLN A 51 3.84 3.05 2.70
C GLN A 51 4.59 1.92 1.99
N PHE A 52 4.16 1.62 0.77
CA PHE A 52 4.79 0.63 -0.09
C PHE A 52 5.63 1.33 -1.15
N ILE A 53 6.82 0.83 -1.40
CA ILE A 53 7.51 1.03 -2.68
C ILE A 53 7.28 -0.24 -3.48
N VAL A 54 6.63 -0.09 -4.64
CA VAL A 54 6.34 -1.21 -5.55
C VAL A 54 6.93 -0.97 -6.93
N GLU A 55 7.24 -2.06 -7.62
CA GLU A 55 7.62 -2.05 -9.03
C GLU A 55 6.51 -2.69 -9.87
N THR A 56 6.20 -2.06 -11.00
CA THR A 56 5.22 -2.53 -12.00
C THR A 56 5.85 -3.50 -12.99
N GLU A 57 5.04 -4.18 -13.80
CA GLU A 57 5.54 -5.01 -14.91
C GLU A 57 6.46 -4.26 -15.89
N ASP A 58 6.29 -2.94 -16.02
CA ASP A 58 7.07 -2.06 -16.90
C ASP A 58 8.31 -1.48 -16.20
N HIS A 59 8.74 -2.03 -15.07
CA HIS A 59 9.86 -1.56 -14.25
C HIS A 59 9.74 -0.12 -13.71
N LYS A 60 8.52 0.43 -13.70
CA LYS A 60 8.26 1.74 -13.06
C LYS A 60 8.06 1.54 -11.57
N ARG A 61 8.67 2.43 -10.77
CA ARG A 61 8.51 2.46 -9.32
C ARG A 61 7.40 3.40 -8.91
N ILE A 62 6.59 2.95 -7.96
CA ILE A 62 5.47 3.70 -7.40
C ILE A 62 5.60 3.69 -5.89
N GLN A 63 5.36 4.84 -5.27
CA GLN A 63 5.09 4.92 -3.85
C GLN A 63 3.59 4.93 -3.61
N VAL A 64 3.11 3.95 -2.85
CA VAL A 64 1.69 3.81 -2.48
C VAL A 64 1.53 4.03 -0.99
N LYS A 65 0.60 4.90 -0.59
CA LYS A 65 0.16 5.06 0.79
C LYS A 65 -1.21 4.43 0.95
N VAL A 66 -1.36 3.59 1.97
CA VAL A 66 -2.60 2.87 2.28
C VAL A 66 -2.95 3.13 3.74
N PHE A 67 -4.23 3.35 4.01
CA PHE A 67 -4.76 3.31 5.37
C PHE A 67 -5.58 2.04 5.55
N GLU A 68 -5.25 1.26 6.58
CA GLU A 68 -5.98 0.08 7.03
C GLU A 68 -6.68 0.43 8.36
N PRO A 69 -8.02 0.54 8.37
CA PRO A 69 -8.80 0.79 9.58
C PRO A 69 -8.71 -0.34 10.61
N LEU A 70 -9.06 -0.06 11.87
CA LEU A 70 -9.11 -1.10 12.91
C LEU A 70 -10.16 -2.18 12.58
N PRO A 71 -9.93 -3.46 12.91
CA PRO A 71 -10.82 -4.56 12.49
C PRO A 71 -12.30 -4.39 12.87
N HIS A 72 -12.58 -3.79 14.03
CA HIS A 72 -13.95 -3.58 14.51
C HIS A 72 -14.73 -2.49 13.75
N THR A 73 -14.07 -1.73 12.87
CA THR A 73 -14.72 -0.70 12.04
C THR A 73 -15.44 -1.28 10.83
N ASN A 74 -15.17 -2.54 10.46
CA ASN A 74 -15.67 -3.20 9.25
C ASN A 74 -15.36 -2.42 7.95
N GLN A 75 -14.32 -1.59 7.95
CA GLN A 75 -13.87 -0.84 6.78
C GLN A 75 -12.67 -1.53 6.15
N ALA A 76 -12.65 -1.60 4.81
CA ALA A 76 -11.51 -2.14 4.07
C ALA A 76 -10.34 -1.14 4.03
N ALA A 77 -9.14 -1.68 3.82
CA ALA A 77 -7.98 -0.87 3.48
C ALA A 77 -8.23 -0.08 2.19
N HIS A 78 -7.71 1.13 2.11
CA HIS A 78 -7.86 1.98 0.92
C HIS A 78 -6.62 2.82 0.66
N VAL A 79 -6.41 3.15 -0.61
CA VAL A 79 -5.32 4.03 -1.04
C VAL A 79 -5.61 5.46 -0.61
N THR A 80 -4.64 6.10 0.03
CA THR A 80 -4.67 7.52 0.38
C THR A 80 -3.81 8.36 -0.56
N ALA A 81 -2.81 7.76 -1.21
CA ALA A 81 -2.05 8.34 -2.31
C ALA A 81 -1.31 7.25 -3.12
N ALA A 82 -1.13 7.47 -4.42
CA ALA A 82 -0.20 6.70 -5.24
C ALA A 82 0.50 7.65 -6.22
N VAL A 83 1.83 7.57 -6.30
CA VAL A 83 2.65 8.44 -7.17
C VAL A 83 3.81 7.65 -7.76
N TYR A 84 4.15 7.94 -9.02
CA TYR A 84 5.40 7.46 -9.62
C TYR A 84 6.61 8.13 -8.95
N LEU A 85 7.69 7.37 -8.81
CA LEU A 85 8.99 7.85 -8.31
C LEU A 85 9.91 8.28 -9.45
#